data_AF-X0WDR1-F1
#
_entry.id   AF-X0WDR1-F1
#
_cell.length_a   1.000
_cell.length_b   1.000
_cell.length_c   1.000
_cell.angle_alpha   90.00
_cell.angle_beta   90.00
_cell.angle_gamma   90.00
#
_symmetry.space_group_name_H-M   'P 1'
#
loop_
_entity.id
_entity.type
_entity.pdbx_description
1 polymer ?
#
loop_
_entity_poly.entity_id
_entity_poly.type
_entity_poly.pdbx_seq_one_letter_code
_entity_poly.pdbx_strand_id
1 'polypeptide(L)'
;RPSDKAVENLLAVCAFKDWNPSHFLDTAEMSHAVGVGYDWLFDYLDEQTRNQIKSGLIKLGMKPGIAAYSGRGAGWTRTEFNWNQVCNGGLLIGALAIAETDPQYAEQIVPAAVRSLPRAIKSYGPDGAWGEGPGYWSYATRYTAYGLTALQTALGKDFGLLQIKGLAESGDFPIYTTGPTGLYLNLADVGERSSRRPMPCLLWLARTYNNSFYADEERAMIVKHSASPQHLVWYVPAPKKKPASK
;
A
#
# COMPACT_ATOMS: atom_id res chain seq x y z
N ARG A 1 -10.50 14.63 -21.06
CA ARG A 1 -10.00 13.22 -21.04
C ARG A 1 -9.78 12.80 -19.60
N PRO A 2 -9.72 11.50 -19.26
CA PRO A 2 -9.45 11.05 -17.89
C PRO A 2 -8.15 11.65 -17.31
N SER A 3 -7.12 11.84 -18.13
CA SER A 3 -5.86 12.51 -17.76
C SER A 3 -6.08 13.94 -17.27
N ASP A 4 -6.90 14.75 -17.95
CA ASP A 4 -7.16 16.14 -17.57
C ASP A 4 -7.79 16.24 -16.17
N LYS A 5 -8.73 15.34 -15.87
CA LYS A 5 -9.38 15.33 -14.55
C LYS A 5 -8.43 14.87 -13.44
N ALA A 6 -7.54 13.93 -13.76
CA ALA A 6 -6.50 13.50 -12.82
C ALA A 6 -5.56 14.67 -12.48
N VAL A 7 -5.11 15.45 -13.48
CA VAL A 7 -4.27 16.64 -13.26
C VAL A 7 -4.98 17.69 -12.42
N GLU A 8 -6.26 17.98 -12.72
CA GLU A 8 -7.07 18.92 -11.94
C GLU A 8 -7.16 18.50 -10.46
N ASN A 9 -7.41 17.21 -10.20
CA ASN A 9 -7.49 16.68 -8.84
C ASN A 9 -6.14 16.77 -8.11
N LEU A 10 -5.02 16.45 -8.79
CA LEU A 10 -3.68 16.55 -8.22
C LEU A 10 -3.34 17.99 -7.81
N LEU A 11 -3.63 18.96 -8.69
CA LEU A 11 -3.44 20.37 -8.40
C LEU A 11 -4.33 20.83 -7.24
N ALA A 12 -5.59 20.41 -7.21
CA ALA A 12 -6.53 20.78 -6.15
C ALA A 12 -6.05 20.31 -4.77
N VAL A 13 -5.65 19.04 -4.62
CA VAL A 13 -5.18 18.52 -3.33
C VAL A 13 -3.84 19.12 -2.92
N CYS A 14 -2.98 19.48 -3.88
CA CYS A 14 -1.72 20.17 -3.61
C CYS A 14 -1.91 21.64 -3.20
N ALA A 15 -3.09 22.22 -3.43
CA ALA A 15 -3.46 23.57 -3.01
C ALA A 15 -4.10 23.62 -1.61
N PHE A 16 -4.36 22.47 -0.97
CA PHE A 16 -4.91 22.43 0.38
C PHE A 16 -3.94 23.05 1.41
N LYS A 17 -4.51 23.51 2.53
CA LYS A 17 -3.73 24.07 3.65
C LYS A 17 -2.79 23.02 4.24
N ASP A 18 -3.32 21.82 4.46
CA ASP A 18 -2.65 20.63 4.97
C ASP A 18 -3.41 19.37 4.52
N TRP A 19 -2.83 18.19 4.75
CA TRP A 19 -3.46 16.88 4.55
C TRP A 19 -3.80 16.22 5.89
N ASN A 20 -4.28 17.01 6.85
CA ASN A 20 -4.64 16.56 8.20
C ASN A 20 -3.53 15.78 8.94
N PRO A 21 -2.34 16.37 9.17
CA PRO A 21 -1.18 15.66 9.73
C PRO A 21 -1.36 15.18 11.17
N SER A 22 -2.41 15.59 11.89
CA SER A 22 -2.79 15.01 13.18
C SER A 22 -3.39 13.62 13.04
N HIS A 23 -4.09 13.33 11.94
CA HIS A 23 -4.55 12.01 11.55
C HIS A 23 -3.71 11.51 10.36
N PHE A 24 -2.50 11.05 10.66
CA PHE A 24 -1.45 10.86 9.64
C PHE A 24 -1.76 9.84 8.54
N LEU A 25 -2.82 9.01 8.70
CA LEU A 25 -3.31 8.19 7.60
C LEU A 25 -3.66 9.06 6.39
N ASP A 26 -4.39 10.16 6.58
CA ASP A 26 -4.83 11.07 5.51
C ASP A 26 -3.63 11.61 4.73
N THR A 27 -2.59 12.05 5.46
CA THR A 27 -1.34 12.55 4.87
C THR A 27 -0.62 11.47 4.07
N ALA A 28 -0.61 10.23 4.57
CA ALA A 28 0.07 9.12 3.91
C ALA A 28 -0.66 8.64 2.66
N GLU A 29 -1.99 8.50 2.71
CA GLU A 29 -2.80 8.14 1.55
C GLU A 29 -2.71 9.21 0.46
N MET A 30 -2.69 10.48 0.85
CA MET A 30 -2.52 11.58 -0.10
C MET A 30 -1.11 11.61 -0.69
N SER A 31 -0.07 11.33 0.11
CA SER A 31 1.31 11.18 -0.38
C SER A 31 1.44 10.05 -1.39
N HIS A 32 0.76 8.92 -1.14
CA HIS A 32 0.66 7.81 -2.08
C HIS A 32 -0.02 8.24 -3.38
N ALA A 33 -1.24 8.79 -3.30
CA ALA A 33 -2.03 9.15 -4.47
C ALA A 33 -1.34 10.21 -5.34
N VAL A 34 -0.77 11.25 -4.70
CA VAL A 34 -0.05 12.30 -5.40
C VAL A 34 1.27 11.79 -5.97
N GLY A 35 2.00 10.93 -5.24
CA GLY A 35 3.22 10.31 -5.74
C GLY A 35 2.99 9.47 -7.00
N VAL A 36 1.99 8.58 -6.99
CA VAL A 36 1.61 7.79 -8.17
C VAL A 36 1.14 8.69 -9.31
N GLY A 37 0.30 9.68 -9.02
CA GLY A 37 -0.19 10.61 -10.05
C GLY A 37 0.90 11.45 -10.69
N TYR A 38 1.87 11.91 -9.89
CA TYR A 38 3.03 12.67 -10.36
C TYR A 38 3.91 11.82 -11.29
N ASP A 39 4.25 10.61 -10.86
CA ASP A 39 5.12 9.68 -11.59
C ASP A 39 4.45 9.18 -12.89
N TRP A 40 3.21 8.69 -12.82
CA TRP A 40 2.53 8.09 -13.97
C TRP A 40 2.08 9.09 -15.03
N LEU A 41 1.86 10.35 -14.64
CA LEU A 41 1.51 11.42 -15.58
C LEU A 41 2.71 12.29 -15.96
N PHE A 42 3.93 11.95 -15.53
CA PHE A 42 5.10 12.83 -15.63
C PHE A 42 5.31 13.40 -17.04
N ASP A 43 5.23 12.55 -18.07
CA ASP A 43 5.38 12.92 -19.49
C ASP A 43 4.22 13.76 -20.04
N TYR A 44 3.04 13.68 -19.41
CA TYR A 44 1.85 14.44 -19.78
C TYR A 44 1.83 15.84 -19.16
N LEU A 45 2.48 16.02 -18.01
CA LEU A 45 2.50 17.28 -17.28
C LEU A 45 3.49 18.26 -17.93
N ASP A 46 3.14 19.55 -17.98
CA ASP A 46 4.13 20.59 -18.25
C ASP A 46 5.01 20.84 -17.01
N GLU A 47 6.13 21.53 -17.21
CA GLU A 47 7.10 21.79 -16.15
C GLU A 47 6.51 22.58 -14.98
N GLN A 48 5.64 23.56 -15.27
CA GLN A 48 4.99 24.36 -14.24
C GLN A 48 4.10 23.48 -13.35
N THR A 49 3.28 22.64 -13.95
CA THR A 49 2.35 21.73 -13.27
C THR A 49 3.13 20.69 -12.46
N ARG A 50 4.21 20.12 -13.03
CA ARG A 50 5.12 19.23 -12.29
C ARG A 50 5.66 19.92 -11.03
N ASN A 51 6.16 21.15 -11.17
CA ASN A 51 6.72 21.88 -10.04
C ASN A 51 5.68 22.21 -8.97
N GLN A 52 4.43 22.52 -9.35
CA GLN A 52 3.33 22.73 -8.42
C GLN A 52 2.98 21.47 -7.63
N ILE A 53 2.79 20.34 -8.32
CA ILE A 53 2.45 19.06 -7.68
C ILE A 53 3.59 18.61 -6.76
N LYS A 54 4.84 18.65 -7.24
CA LYS A 54 6.03 18.33 -6.44
C LYS A 54 6.14 19.18 -5.19
N SER A 55 5.96 20.50 -5.32
CA SER A 55 6.00 21.43 -4.19
C SER A 55 4.90 21.13 -3.16
N GLY A 56 3.70 20.76 -3.64
CA GLY A 56 2.59 20.30 -2.80
C GLY A 56 2.95 19.02 -2.03
N LEU A 57 3.43 17.99 -2.74
CA LEU A 57 3.86 16.72 -2.14
C LEU A 57 4.95 16.91 -1.07
N ILE A 58 5.95 17.76 -1.37
CA ILE A 58 7.01 18.10 -0.42
C ILE A 58 6.44 18.79 0.83
N LYS A 59 5.62 19.82 0.64
CA LYS A 59 5.09 20.65 1.73
C LYS A 59 4.12 19.88 2.60
N LEU A 60 3.21 19.14 1.99
CA LEU A 60 2.02 18.56 2.64
C LEU A 60 2.24 17.10 3.05
N GLY A 61 3.16 16.38 2.41
CA GLY A 61 3.48 14.98 2.71
C GLY A 61 4.88 14.78 3.29
N MET A 62 5.92 15.13 2.52
CA MET A 62 7.31 14.77 2.88
C MET A 62 7.81 15.47 4.14
N LYS A 63 7.61 16.80 4.25
CA LYS A 63 8.01 17.56 5.45
C LYS A 63 7.28 17.08 6.72
N PRO A 64 5.95 16.87 6.72
CA PRO A 64 5.26 16.24 7.84
C PRO A 64 5.77 14.83 8.17
N GLY A 65 6.05 13.99 7.17
CA GLY A 65 6.61 12.65 7.37
C GLY A 65 7.98 12.66 8.05
N ILE A 66 8.89 13.54 7.62
CA ILE A 66 10.20 13.69 8.26
C ILE A 66 10.06 14.20 9.70
N ALA A 67 9.15 15.15 9.94
CA ALA A 67 8.87 15.66 11.28
C ALA A 67 8.33 14.55 12.20
N ALA A 68 7.46 13.68 11.67
CA ALA A 68 6.92 12.52 12.37
C ALA A 68 8.01 11.56 12.83
N TYR A 69 8.97 11.21 11.96
CA TYR A 69 10.11 10.34 12.34
C TYR A 69 11.02 10.98 13.40
N SER A 70 11.10 12.31 13.46
CA SER A 70 11.87 13.06 14.45
C SER A 70 11.21 13.12 15.84
N GLY A 71 10.13 12.36 16.08
CA GLY A 71 9.47 12.27 17.38
C GLY A 71 8.40 13.32 17.64
N ARG A 72 8.12 14.24 16.70
CA ARG A 72 7.00 15.18 16.82
C ARG A 72 5.67 14.48 16.50
N GLY A 73 5.02 13.93 17.53
CA GLY A 73 3.58 13.64 17.50
C GLY A 73 3.11 12.40 16.72
N ALA A 74 4.00 11.57 16.18
CA ALA A 74 3.62 10.47 15.31
C ALA A 74 3.79 9.08 15.96
N GLY A 75 2.77 8.64 16.71
CA GLY A 75 2.71 7.31 17.31
C GLY A 75 2.88 6.18 16.29
N TRP A 76 2.37 6.38 15.07
CA TRP A 76 2.42 5.40 13.96
C TRP A 76 3.81 4.90 13.62
N THR A 77 4.85 5.70 13.83
CA THR A 77 6.24 5.30 13.52
C THR A 77 6.74 4.12 14.36
N ARG A 78 6.01 3.80 15.45
CA ARG A 78 6.40 2.79 16.45
C ARG A 78 5.35 1.71 16.70
N THR A 79 4.16 1.80 16.10
CA THR A 79 3.09 0.81 16.32
C THR A 79 3.30 -0.46 15.50
N GLU A 80 2.59 -1.53 15.88
CA GLU A 80 2.67 -2.87 15.27
C GLU A 80 1.44 -3.20 14.40
N PHE A 81 0.64 -2.18 14.10
CA PHE A 81 -0.68 -2.28 13.44
C PHE A 81 -0.67 -1.58 12.07
N ASN A 82 -1.80 -1.57 11.38
CA ASN A 82 -1.95 -1.03 10.03
C ASN A 82 -1.46 0.42 9.90
N TRP A 83 -1.62 1.23 10.95
CA TRP A 83 -1.22 2.63 10.96
C TRP A 83 0.25 2.81 10.55
N ASN A 84 1.13 1.91 10.99
CA ASN A 84 2.53 1.92 10.60
C ASN A 84 2.74 1.59 9.11
N GLN A 85 2.09 0.53 8.62
CA GLN A 85 2.25 0.06 7.24
C GLN A 85 1.73 1.08 6.23
N VAL A 86 0.56 1.66 6.50
CA VAL A 86 -0.06 2.69 5.66
C VAL A 86 0.81 3.93 5.59
N CYS A 87 1.24 4.44 6.75
CA CYS A 87 2.02 5.66 6.81
C CYS A 87 3.39 5.53 6.14
N ASN A 88 4.11 4.45 6.44
CA ASN A 88 5.40 4.18 5.79
C ASN A 88 5.23 3.93 4.28
N GLY A 89 4.26 3.11 3.87
CA GLY A 89 4.03 2.78 2.47
C GLY A 89 3.71 4.00 1.61
N GLY A 90 2.83 4.89 2.10
CA GLY A 90 2.48 6.10 1.36
C GLY A 90 3.62 7.13 1.28
N LEU A 91 4.38 7.30 2.36
CA LEU A 91 5.56 8.17 2.36
C LEU A 91 6.67 7.66 1.45
N LEU A 92 6.91 6.34 1.41
CA LEU A 92 7.89 5.73 0.52
C LEU A 92 7.60 6.07 -0.95
N ILE A 93 6.36 5.91 -1.38
CA ILE A 93 5.96 6.18 -2.77
C ILE A 93 6.13 7.66 -3.10
N GLY A 94 5.63 8.55 -2.24
CA GLY A 94 5.78 9.99 -2.45
C GLY A 94 7.25 10.44 -2.50
N ALA A 95 8.10 9.89 -1.63
CA ALA A 95 9.51 10.25 -1.59
C ALA A 95 10.28 9.74 -2.82
N LEU A 96 9.98 8.51 -3.26
CA LEU A 96 10.63 7.90 -4.43
C LEU A 96 10.19 8.57 -5.74
N ALA A 97 8.92 8.99 -5.85
CA ALA A 97 8.40 9.68 -7.02
C ALA A 97 9.11 11.01 -7.34
N ILE A 98 9.78 11.63 -6.36
CA ILE A 98 10.52 12.90 -6.53
C ILE A 98 12.03 12.74 -6.33
N ALA A 99 12.52 11.50 -6.21
CA ALA A 99 13.90 11.23 -5.81
C ALA A 99 14.93 11.70 -6.84
N GLU A 100 14.57 11.79 -8.12
CA GLU A 100 15.47 12.28 -9.17
C GLU A 100 15.76 13.78 -9.06
N THR A 101 14.78 14.58 -8.62
CA THR A 101 14.95 16.04 -8.50
C THR A 101 15.22 16.51 -7.07
N ASP A 102 14.69 15.79 -6.08
CA ASP A 102 14.76 16.15 -4.66
C ASP A 102 15.15 14.93 -3.79
N PRO A 103 16.34 14.32 -4.03
CA PRO A 103 16.76 13.07 -3.41
C PRO A 103 16.81 13.12 -1.87
N GLN A 104 17.06 14.31 -1.31
CA GLN A 104 17.13 14.54 0.14
C GLN A 104 15.91 14.03 0.94
N TYR A 105 14.73 13.96 0.32
CA TYR A 105 13.53 13.43 0.98
C TYR A 105 13.55 11.90 1.03
N ALA A 106 13.94 11.24 -0.06
CA ALA A 106 14.13 9.80 -0.10
C ALA A 106 15.26 9.35 0.84
N GLU A 107 16.37 10.08 0.87
CA GLU A 107 17.51 9.83 1.77
C GLU A 107 17.13 9.85 3.26
N GLN A 108 16.09 10.59 3.63
CA GLN A 108 15.59 10.62 5.01
C GLN A 108 14.46 9.61 5.25
N ILE A 109 13.50 9.52 4.33
CA ILE A 109 12.27 8.73 4.50
C ILE A 109 12.54 7.24 4.32
N VAL A 110 13.29 6.83 3.28
CA VAL A 110 13.55 5.40 3.00
C VAL A 110 14.20 4.69 4.19
N PRO A 111 15.34 5.16 4.74
CA PRO A 111 15.94 4.46 5.87
C PRO A 111 15.08 4.54 7.15
N ALA A 112 14.28 5.60 7.34
CA ALA A 112 13.35 5.68 8.46
C ALA A 112 12.22 4.65 8.33
N ALA A 113 11.65 4.50 7.14
CA ALA A 113 10.60 3.54 6.85
C ALA A 113 11.11 2.09 6.95
N VAL A 114 12.29 1.79 6.42
CA VAL A 114 12.92 0.46 6.52
C VAL A 114 13.18 0.06 7.98
N ARG A 115 13.48 1.02 8.87
CA ARG A 115 13.59 0.74 10.32
C ARG A 115 12.24 0.61 11.03
N SER A 116 11.20 1.26 10.51
CA SER A 116 9.88 1.34 11.14
C SER A 116 8.97 0.16 10.77
N LEU A 117 8.88 -0.15 9.47
CA LEU A 117 8.02 -1.21 8.90
C LEU A 117 8.15 -2.57 9.57
N PRO A 118 9.35 -3.06 9.97
CA PRO A 118 9.47 -4.36 10.63
C PRO A 118 8.64 -4.49 11.90
N ARG A 119 8.26 -3.39 12.57
CA ARG A 119 7.41 -3.43 13.77
C ARG A 119 6.03 -3.99 13.45
N ALA A 120 5.42 -3.51 12.37
CA ALA A 120 4.11 -3.98 11.96
C ALA A 120 4.15 -5.21 11.07
N ILE A 121 5.14 -5.37 10.18
CA ILE A 121 5.20 -6.58 9.33
C ILE A 121 5.43 -7.84 10.19
N LYS A 122 6.15 -7.73 11.32
CA LYS A 122 6.33 -8.88 12.23
C LYS A 122 5.03 -9.35 12.90
N SER A 123 3.98 -8.53 12.96
CA SER A 123 2.72 -8.93 13.60
C SER A 123 1.88 -9.89 12.75
N TYR A 124 2.26 -10.13 11.48
CA TYR A 124 1.80 -11.29 10.72
C TYR A 124 2.36 -12.62 11.25
N GLY A 125 3.49 -12.60 11.95
CA GLY A 125 4.20 -13.80 12.35
C GLY A 125 3.52 -14.56 13.50
N PRO A 126 3.68 -15.90 13.56
CA PRO A 126 4.48 -16.72 12.66
C PRO A 126 3.74 -17.26 11.42
N ASP A 127 2.41 -17.16 11.36
CA ASP A 127 1.53 -17.96 10.51
C ASP A 127 0.66 -17.14 9.56
N GLY A 128 0.86 -15.82 9.50
CA GLY A 128 0.11 -14.90 8.66
C GLY A 128 -1.11 -14.27 9.32
N ALA A 129 -1.43 -14.64 10.57
CA ALA A 129 -2.57 -14.08 11.29
C ALA A 129 -2.44 -12.55 11.50
N TRP A 130 -3.58 -11.84 11.53
CA TRP A 130 -3.58 -10.38 11.72
C TRP A 130 -4.48 -9.97 12.88
N GLY A 131 -3.88 -9.36 13.89
CA GLY A 131 -4.55 -9.03 15.15
C GLY A 131 -5.70 -8.03 15.03
N GLU A 132 -5.70 -7.15 14.01
CA GLU A 132 -6.80 -6.21 13.77
C GLU A 132 -7.96 -6.81 12.98
N GLY A 133 -7.91 -8.12 12.72
CA GLY A 133 -8.97 -8.85 12.04
C GLY A 133 -8.96 -8.68 10.52
N PRO A 134 -9.78 -9.49 9.81
CA PRO A 134 -9.77 -9.54 8.35
C PRO A 134 -10.24 -8.24 7.69
N GLY A 135 -10.99 -7.40 8.41
CA GLY A 135 -11.43 -6.09 7.92
C GLY A 135 -10.28 -5.11 7.67
N TYR A 136 -9.27 -5.11 8.55
CA TYR A 136 -8.10 -4.24 8.42
C TYR A 136 -6.93 -4.89 7.68
N TRP A 137 -6.92 -6.23 7.54
CA TRP A 137 -5.86 -6.95 6.85
C TRP A 137 -5.58 -6.42 5.44
N SER A 138 -6.62 -6.22 4.63
CA SER A 138 -6.47 -5.77 3.23
C SER A 138 -5.88 -4.37 3.16
N TYR A 139 -6.31 -3.50 4.07
CA TYR A 139 -5.84 -2.13 4.17
C TYR A 139 -4.34 -2.10 4.48
N ALA A 140 -3.93 -2.81 5.52
CA ALA A 140 -2.56 -2.89 5.97
C ALA A 140 -1.63 -3.51 4.90
N THR A 141 -2.01 -4.68 4.39
CA THR A 141 -1.22 -5.46 3.43
C THR A 141 -1.09 -4.76 2.08
N ARG A 142 -2.11 -4.01 1.64
CA ARG A 142 -2.04 -3.25 0.39
C ARG A 142 -0.99 -2.15 0.43
N TYR A 143 -0.84 -1.43 1.54
CA TYR A 143 0.20 -0.41 1.65
C TYR A 143 1.60 -0.99 1.83
N THR A 144 1.73 -2.15 2.49
CA THR A 144 2.96 -2.93 2.47
C THR A 144 3.33 -3.34 1.04
N ALA A 145 2.36 -3.85 0.27
CA ALA A 145 2.57 -4.22 -1.13
C ALA A 145 3.04 -3.04 -1.98
N TYR A 146 2.39 -1.87 -1.85
CA TYR A 146 2.80 -0.68 -2.59
C TYR A 146 4.21 -0.20 -2.19
N GLY A 147 4.48 -0.06 -0.89
CA GLY A 147 5.77 0.43 -0.40
C GLY A 147 6.94 -0.48 -0.79
N LEU A 148 6.79 -1.80 -0.63
CA LEU A 148 7.84 -2.76 -0.99
C LEU A 148 8.00 -2.87 -2.51
N THR A 149 6.91 -2.80 -3.28
CA THR A 149 7.00 -2.74 -4.75
C THR A 149 7.78 -1.49 -5.17
N ALA A 150 7.50 -0.32 -4.60
CA ALA A 150 8.19 0.93 -4.93
C ALA A 150 9.70 0.85 -4.59
N LEU A 151 10.07 0.29 -3.44
CA LEU A 151 11.48 0.06 -3.09
C LEU A 151 12.17 -0.85 -4.12
N GLN A 152 11.52 -1.95 -4.52
CA GLN A 152 12.07 -2.88 -5.50
C GLN A 152 12.21 -2.23 -6.89
N THR A 153 11.21 -1.51 -7.37
CA THR A 153 11.23 -0.93 -8.72
C THR A 153 12.14 0.30 -8.83
N ALA A 154 12.19 1.13 -7.79
CA ALA A 154 13.02 2.34 -7.79
C ALA A 154 14.48 2.07 -7.40
N LEU A 155 14.73 1.15 -6.46
CA LEU A 155 16.06 0.94 -5.86
C LEU A 155 16.64 -0.45 -6.08
N GLY A 156 15.87 -1.40 -6.64
CA GLY A 156 16.30 -2.79 -6.83
C GLY A 156 16.48 -3.57 -5.52
N LYS A 157 15.92 -3.08 -4.40
CA LYS A 157 16.11 -3.64 -3.05
C LYS A 157 14.80 -3.63 -2.27
N ASP A 158 14.57 -4.64 -1.45
CA ASP A 158 13.50 -4.67 -0.44
C ASP A 158 14.02 -4.54 1.00
N PHE A 159 15.35 -4.44 1.18
CA PHE A 159 16.03 -4.29 2.47
C PHE A 159 15.76 -5.43 3.48
N GLY A 160 15.40 -6.62 3.01
CA GLY A 160 15.11 -7.74 3.89
C GLY A 160 13.65 -7.78 4.38
N LEU A 161 12.82 -6.82 3.96
CA LEU A 161 11.43 -6.68 4.43
C LEU A 161 10.55 -7.81 3.92
N LEU A 162 10.85 -8.38 2.75
CA LEU A 162 10.10 -9.51 2.20
C LEU A 162 10.38 -10.84 2.92
N GLN A 163 11.46 -10.94 3.67
CA GLN A 163 11.83 -12.17 4.39
C GLN A 163 11.33 -12.15 5.85
N ILE A 164 10.57 -11.13 6.24
CA ILE A 164 9.96 -11.10 7.57
C ILE A 164 8.91 -12.20 7.67
N LYS A 165 9.09 -13.07 8.68
CA LYS A 165 8.24 -14.24 8.94
C LYS A 165 6.76 -13.84 9.08
N GLY A 166 5.88 -14.62 8.45
CA GLY A 166 4.42 -14.42 8.46
C GLY A 166 3.91 -13.62 7.26
N LEU A 167 4.75 -12.77 6.63
CA LEU A 167 4.29 -11.96 5.50
C LEU A 167 3.91 -12.83 4.29
N ALA A 168 4.67 -13.90 4.02
CA ALA A 168 4.40 -14.81 2.92
C ALA A 168 3.09 -15.60 3.12
N GLU A 169 2.78 -15.95 4.36
CA GLU A 169 1.58 -16.68 4.78
C GLU A 169 0.37 -15.77 5.00
N SER A 170 0.57 -14.44 5.04
CA SER A 170 -0.47 -13.48 5.43
C SER A 170 -1.74 -13.55 4.59
N GLY A 171 -1.65 -14.00 3.33
CA GLY A 171 -2.80 -14.17 2.44
C GLY A 171 -3.78 -15.26 2.90
N ASP A 172 -3.32 -16.22 3.70
CA ASP A 172 -4.13 -17.28 4.28
C ASP A 172 -5.20 -16.71 5.21
N PHE A 173 -4.86 -15.67 5.97
CA PHE A 173 -5.73 -15.12 7.00
C PHE A 173 -7.10 -14.67 6.49
N PRO A 174 -7.23 -13.73 5.52
CA PRO A 174 -8.54 -13.33 5.01
C PRO A 174 -9.25 -14.45 4.24
N ILE A 175 -8.53 -15.45 3.70
CA ILE A 175 -9.12 -16.59 2.99
C ILE A 175 -9.79 -17.53 4.01
N TYR A 176 -9.06 -17.97 5.03
CA TYR A 176 -9.56 -18.92 6.02
C TYR A 176 -10.44 -18.31 7.11
N THR A 177 -10.39 -16.99 7.30
CA THR A 177 -11.39 -16.29 8.13
C THR A 177 -12.66 -15.95 7.35
N THR A 178 -12.83 -16.42 6.12
CA THR A 178 -14.07 -16.27 5.35
C THR A 178 -14.85 -17.59 5.33
N GLY A 179 -16.08 -17.57 5.84
CA GLY A 179 -16.96 -18.73 5.81
C GLY A 179 -17.57 -19.01 4.42
N PRO A 180 -18.30 -20.13 4.25
CA PRO A 180 -18.92 -20.48 2.97
C PRO A 180 -19.98 -19.47 2.48
N THR A 181 -20.50 -18.64 3.39
CA THR A 181 -21.41 -17.51 3.07
C THR A 181 -20.68 -16.32 2.44
N GLY A 182 -19.34 -16.30 2.45
CA GLY A 182 -18.51 -15.16 2.06
C GLY A 182 -18.34 -14.11 3.16
N LEU A 183 -19.00 -14.29 4.32
CA LEU A 183 -18.83 -13.41 5.48
C LEU A 183 -17.55 -13.76 6.23
N TYR A 184 -16.94 -12.73 6.82
CA TYR A 184 -15.82 -12.93 7.71
C TYR A 184 -16.26 -13.55 9.05
N LEU A 185 -15.39 -14.36 9.64
CA LEU A 185 -15.40 -14.65 11.07
C LEU A 185 -15.24 -13.33 11.80
N ASN A 186 -16.20 -13.01 12.67
CA ASN A 186 -16.21 -11.73 13.37
C ASN A 186 -15.11 -11.72 14.45
N LEU A 187 -14.01 -11.04 14.16
CA LEU A 187 -12.84 -10.88 15.01
C LEU A 187 -12.37 -9.43 14.91
N ALA A 188 -12.05 -8.82 16.06
CA ALA A 188 -11.64 -7.41 16.17
C ALA A 188 -12.67 -6.46 15.53
N ASP A 189 -12.22 -5.39 14.88
CA ASP A 189 -13.06 -4.34 14.31
C ASP A 189 -13.64 -4.74 12.94
N VAL A 190 -14.40 -5.82 12.92
CA VAL A 190 -15.11 -6.32 11.74
C VAL A 190 -16.61 -6.21 11.97
N GLY A 191 -17.32 -5.50 11.10
CA GLY A 191 -18.78 -5.42 11.18
C GLY A 191 -19.43 -6.78 10.90
N GLU A 192 -20.55 -7.09 11.55
CA GLU A 192 -21.27 -8.38 11.47
C GLU A 192 -21.53 -8.86 10.03
N ARG A 193 -21.79 -7.93 9.10
CA ARG A 193 -22.08 -8.23 7.69
C ARG A 193 -20.90 -7.99 6.74
N SER A 194 -19.70 -7.85 7.29
CA SER A 194 -18.49 -7.70 6.48
C SER A 194 -18.19 -9.00 5.75
N SER A 195 -17.91 -8.87 4.46
CA SER A 195 -17.61 -9.99 3.57
C SER A 195 -16.28 -9.78 2.89
N ARG A 196 -15.63 -10.88 2.53
CA ARG A 196 -14.46 -10.82 1.66
C ARG A 196 -14.86 -10.23 0.31
N ARG A 197 -14.08 -9.25 -0.13
CA ARG A 197 -14.16 -8.65 -1.46
C ARG A 197 -12.85 -8.93 -2.21
N PRO A 198 -12.79 -8.67 -3.52
CA PRO A 198 -11.53 -8.73 -4.26
C PRO A 198 -10.45 -7.85 -3.59
N MET A 199 -9.27 -8.41 -3.37
CA MET A 199 -8.12 -7.80 -2.70
C MET A 199 -6.90 -7.87 -3.62
N PRO A 200 -6.55 -6.78 -4.33
CA PRO A 200 -5.41 -6.76 -5.26
C PRO A 200 -4.08 -7.22 -4.65
N CYS A 201 -3.87 -6.98 -3.35
CA CYS A 201 -2.67 -7.39 -2.63
C CYS A 201 -2.51 -8.91 -2.52
N LEU A 202 -3.55 -9.72 -2.72
CA LEU A 202 -3.39 -11.17 -2.86
C LEU A 202 -2.64 -11.54 -4.15
N LEU A 203 -2.82 -10.78 -5.24
CA LEU A 203 -2.02 -10.99 -6.46
C LEU A 203 -0.57 -10.56 -6.26
N TRP A 204 -0.32 -9.52 -5.46
CA TRP A 204 1.04 -9.16 -5.05
C TRP A 204 1.70 -10.29 -4.25
N LEU A 205 1.03 -10.84 -3.24
CA LEU A 205 1.54 -11.98 -2.48
C LEU A 205 1.80 -13.19 -3.39
N ALA A 206 0.84 -13.51 -4.25
CA ALA A 206 0.95 -14.61 -5.21
C ALA A 206 2.20 -14.48 -6.10
N ARG A 207 2.42 -13.28 -6.67
CA ARG A 207 3.58 -13.01 -7.53
C ARG A 207 4.89 -13.01 -6.75
N THR A 208 4.90 -12.39 -5.57
CA THR A 208 6.11 -12.17 -4.76
C THR A 208 6.64 -13.48 -4.17
N TYR A 209 5.74 -14.36 -3.72
CA TYR A 209 6.09 -15.63 -3.07
C TYR A 209 5.81 -16.86 -3.95
N ASN A 210 5.51 -16.66 -5.23
CA ASN A 210 5.17 -17.73 -6.17
C ASN A 210 4.05 -18.66 -5.65
N ASN A 211 3.03 -18.09 -5.02
CA ASN A 211 1.91 -18.82 -4.43
C ASN A 211 0.69 -18.76 -5.35
N SER A 212 0.47 -19.82 -6.14
CA SER A 212 -0.64 -19.88 -7.09
C SER A 212 -2.02 -19.92 -6.42
N PHE A 213 -2.11 -20.45 -5.19
CA PHE A 213 -3.36 -20.53 -4.44
C PHE A 213 -3.97 -19.14 -4.21
N TYR A 214 -3.15 -18.14 -3.86
CA TYR A 214 -3.62 -16.76 -3.69
C TYR A 214 -4.15 -16.15 -5.00
N ALA A 215 -3.49 -16.44 -6.12
CA ALA A 215 -3.97 -15.97 -7.42
C ALA A 215 -5.29 -16.66 -7.84
N ASP A 216 -5.45 -17.95 -7.54
CA ASP A 216 -6.67 -18.70 -7.82
C ASP A 216 -7.85 -18.19 -6.97
N GLU A 217 -7.64 -18.04 -5.67
CA GLU A 217 -8.63 -17.51 -4.73
C GLU A 217 -9.06 -16.08 -5.07
N GLU A 218 -8.14 -15.24 -5.51
CA GLU A 218 -8.46 -13.88 -5.90
C GLU A 218 -9.22 -13.83 -7.24
N ARG A 219 -8.84 -14.67 -8.22
CA ARG A 219 -9.62 -14.81 -9.46
C ARG A 219 -11.05 -15.28 -9.20
N ALA A 220 -11.24 -16.24 -8.30
CA ALA A 220 -12.56 -16.71 -7.92
C ALA A 220 -13.44 -15.58 -7.33
N MET A 221 -12.84 -14.66 -6.58
CA MET A 221 -13.53 -13.48 -6.04
C MET A 221 -13.84 -12.43 -7.11
N ILE A 222 -12.92 -12.18 -8.04
CA ILE A 222 -13.11 -11.26 -9.16
C ILE A 222 -14.29 -11.69 -10.04
N VAL A 223 -14.47 -12.99 -10.29
CA VAL A 223 -15.62 -13.52 -11.04
C VAL A 223 -16.95 -13.16 -10.37
N LYS A 224 -17.00 -13.11 -9.03
CA LYS A 224 -18.21 -12.82 -8.27
C LYS A 224 -18.48 -11.32 -8.07
N HIS A 225 -17.44 -10.48 -8.05
CA HIS A 225 -17.54 -9.08 -7.58
C HIS A 225 -16.87 -8.03 -8.48
N SER A 226 -16.30 -8.42 -9.61
CA SER A 226 -15.51 -7.58 -10.53
C SER A 226 -14.14 -7.17 -9.99
N ALA A 227 -13.19 -6.97 -10.90
CA ALA A 227 -11.86 -6.46 -10.57
C ALA A 227 -11.88 -4.94 -10.45
N SER A 228 -10.98 -4.40 -9.62
CA SER A 228 -10.57 -2.99 -9.63
C SER A 228 -9.32 -2.78 -10.48
N PRO A 229 -9.03 -1.55 -10.94
CA PRO A 229 -7.80 -1.23 -11.69
C PRO A 229 -6.50 -1.61 -10.96
N GLN A 230 -6.52 -1.66 -9.62
CA GLN A 230 -5.36 -2.06 -8.81
C GLN A 230 -4.93 -3.51 -9.06
N HIS A 231 -5.84 -4.38 -9.55
CA HIS A 231 -5.49 -5.76 -9.92
C HIS A 231 -4.57 -5.84 -11.15
N LEU A 232 -4.50 -4.77 -11.96
CA LEU A 232 -3.58 -4.70 -13.10
C LEU A 232 -2.13 -4.51 -12.67
N VAL A 233 -1.89 -3.85 -11.52
CA VAL A 233 -0.54 -3.56 -11.01
C VAL A 233 0.24 -4.84 -10.75
N TRP A 234 -0.41 -5.84 -10.15
CA TRP A 234 0.20 -7.13 -9.82
C TRP A 234 -0.46 -8.29 -10.58
N TYR A 235 -0.97 -8.05 -11.78
CA TYR A 235 -1.69 -9.07 -12.54
C TYR A 235 -0.90 -10.38 -12.65
N VAL A 236 -1.56 -11.49 -12.31
CA VAL A 236 -1.04 -12.85 -12.49
C VAL A 236 -1.93 -13.58 -13.50
N PRO A 237 -1.40 -13.98 -14.69
CA PRO A 237 -2.19 -14.64 -15.71
C PRO A 237 -2.74 -15.98 -15.20
N ALA A 238 -3.90 -16.38 -15.72
CA ALA A 238 -4.45 -17.70 -15.45
C ALA A 238 -3.53 -18.78 -16.03
N PRO A 239 -3.36 -19.92 -15.35
CA PRO A 239 -2.58 -21.03 -15.88
C PRO A 239 -3.21 -21.54 -17.19
N LYS A 240 -2.37 -21.80 -18.20
CA LYS A 240 -2.82 -22.27 -19.54
C LYS A 240 -3.52 -23.64 -19.51
N LYS A 241 -3.35 -24.41 -18.44
CA LYS A 241 -4.02 -25.70 -18.19
C LYS A 241 -4.84 -25.56 -16.91
N LYS A 242 -6.12 -25.94 -16.96
CA LYS A 242 -6.91 -26.11 -15.73
C LYS A 242 -6.20 -27.13 -14.84
N PRO A 243 -6.02 -26.88 -13.53
CA PRO A 243 -5.53 -27.91 -12.64
C PRO A 243 -6.47 -29.12 -12.73
N ALA A 244 -5.88 -30.32 -12.81
CA ALA A 244 -6.66 -31.54 -12.70
C ALA A 244 -7.41 -31.50 -11.38
N SER A 245 -8.73 -31.70 -11.41
CA SER A 245 -9.53 -31.83 -10.20
C SER A 245 -8.92 -32.95 -9.34
N LYS A 246 -8.54 -32.62 -8.10
CA LYS A 246 -8.26 -33.64 -7.08
C LYS A 246 -9.57 -34.26 -6.63
#